data_AF-A0A6C1BV17-F1
#
_entry.id   AF-A0A6C1BV17-F1
#
_cell.length_a   1.000
_cell.length_b   1.000
_cell.length_c   1.000
_cell.angle_alpha   90.00
_cell.angle_beta   90.00
_cell.angle_gamma   90.00
#
_symmetry.space_group_name_H-M   'P 1'
#
loop_
_entity.id
_entity.type
_entity.pdbx_description
1 polymer ?
#
loop_
_entity_poly.entity_id
_entity_poly.type
_entity_poly.pdbx_seq_one_letter_code
_entity_poly.pdbx_strand_id
1 'polypeptide(L)'
;MKFYIVAFLLAYFQGAVLIAVFHNMLMAPNLLLVYLFLNIFKEDNGWLRKAIITGFFLDLFQDSLGLNLSGHIFFAILFNIMKLRIELPSKLSLLLAYLLLSLFEKLWVVLLFRVKYYADLNLWLLPLSLAFEALFLYLISGRYFRKET
;
A
#
# COMPACT_ATOMS: atom_id res chain seq x y z
N MET A 1 -8.65 14.84 -9.04
CA MET A 1 -8.40 14.17 -10.34
C MET A 1 -7.00 13.59 -10.48
N LYS A 2 -5.92 14.37 -10.26
CA LYS A 2 -4.53 13.86 -10.39
C LYS A 2 -4.24 12.58 -9.58
N PHE A 3 -4.71 12.49 -8.33
CA PHE A 3 -4.56 11.30 -7.49
C PHE A 3 -5.12 10.03 -8.17
N TYR A 4 -6.35 10.10 -8.67
CA TYR A 4 -7.05 8.94 -9.24
C TYR A 4 -6.38 8.44 -10.53
N ILE A 5 -5.84 9.34 -11.34
CA ILE A 5 -5.10 8.97 -12.57
C ILE A 5 -3.81 8.23 -12.19
N VAL A 6 -3.04 8.76 -11.24
CA VAL A 6 -1.80 8.11 -10.78
C VAL A 6 -2.12 6.78 -10.11
N ALA A 7 -3.16 6.73 -9.28
CA ALA A 7 -3.63 5.51 -8.63
C ALA A 7 -4.02 4.44 -9.66
N PHE A 8 -4.74 4.81 -10.71
CA PHE A 8 -5.11 3.90 -11.79
C PHE A 8 -3.87 3.35 -12.51
N LEU A 9 -2.91 4.21 -12.88
CA LEU A 9 -1.68 3.78 -13.54
C LEU A 9 -0.83 2.84 -12.66
N LEU A 10 -0.73 3.13 -11.36
CA LEU A 10 -0.02 2.27 -10.40
C LEU A 10 -0.73 0.93 -10.24
N ALA A 11 -2.06 0.92 -10.14
CA ALA A 11 -2.84 -0.32 -10.05
C ALA A 11 -2.67 -1.18 -11.32
N TYR A 12 -2.74 -0.56 -12.49
CA TYR A 12 -2.50 -1.22 -13.77
C TYR A 12 -1.08 -1.79 -13.84
N PHE A 13 -0.05 -1.00 -13.51
CA PHE A 13 1.34 -1.46 -13.52
C PHE A 13 1.56 -2.62 -12.54
N GLN A 14 0.97 -2.55 -11.34
CA GLN A 14 1.08 -3.61 -10.34
C GLN A 14 0.38 -4.89 -10.81
N GLY A 15 -0.84 -4.78 -11.36
CA GLY A 15 -1.58 -5.91 -11.90
C GLY A 15 -0.92 -6.56 -13.12
N ALA A 16 -0.42 -5.76 -14.06
CA ALA A 16 0.14 -6.27 -15.32
C ALA A 16 1.60 -6.71 -15.23
N VAL A 17 2.44 -6.01 -14.44
CA VAL A 17 3.89 -6.22 -14.41
C VAL A 17 4.34 -6.87 -13.12
N LEU A 18 4.00 -6.29 -11.96
CA LEU A 18 4.54 -6.77 -10.69
C LEU A 18 4.03 -8.15 -10.31
N ILE A 19 2.75 -8.45 -10.55
CA ILE A 19 2.21 -9.80 -10.35
C ILE A 19 2.89 -10.80 -11.29
N ALA A 20 3.14 -10.44 -12.55
CA ALA A 20 3.81 -11.33 -13.49
C ALA A 20 5.25 -11.66 -13.05
N VAL A 21 5.96 -10.71 -12.40
CA VAL A 21 7.32 -10.94 -11.88
C VAL A 21 7.29 -11.76 -10.58
N PHE A 22 6.41 -11.43 -9.64
CA PHE A 22 6.38 -12.05 -8.32
C PHE A 22 5.59 -13.37 -8.28
N HIS A 23 4.78 -13.64 -9.31
CA HIS A 23 3.90 -14.82 -9.47
C HIS A 23 2.92 -15.05 -8.30
N ASN A 24 2.83 -14.09 -7.38
CA ASN A 24 2.04 -14.18 -6.17
C ASN A 24 1.47 -12.79 -5.85
N MET A 25 0.15 -12.70 -5.91
CA MET A 25 -0.58 -11.46 -5.67
C MET A 25 -0.39 -10.93 -4.23
N LEU A 26 -0.35 -11.81 -3.23
CA LEU A 26 -0.22 -11.46 -1.81
C LEU A 26 1.19 -10.93 -1.46
N MET A 27 2.19 -11.42 -2.19
CA MET A 27 3.60 -11.11 -1.96
C MET A 27 4.16 -10.10 -2.97
N ALA A 28 3.33 -9.58 -3.87
CA ALA A 28 3.74 -8.53 -4.78
C ALA A 28 3.88 -7.17 -4.04
N PRO A 29 4.83 -6.31 -4.47
CA PRO A 29 4.96 -4.96 -3.95
C PRO A 29 3.68 -4.15 -4.17
N ASN A 30 3.14 -3.55 -3.10
CA ASN A 30 1.95 -2.73 -3.18
C ASN A 30 2.31 -1.23 -3.30
N LEU A 31 2.73 -0.82 -4.50
CA LEU A 31 3.12 0.58 -4.78
C LEU A 31 1.94 1.54 -4.63
N LEU A 32 0.72 1.03 -4.86
CA LEU A 32 -0.49 1.82 -4.69
C LEU A 32 -0.75 2.15 -3.21
N LEU A 33 -0.49 1.21 -2.31
CA LEU A 33 -0.58 1.43 -0.86
C LEU A 33 0.43 2.49 -0.39
N VAL A 34 1.67 2.45 -0.91
CA VAL A 34 2.67 3.50 -0.67
C VAL A 34 2.14 4.88 -1.11
N TYR A 35 1.55 4.95 -2.30
CA TYR A 35 1.00 6.20 -2.81
C TYR A 35 -0.21 6.68 -2.01
N LEU A 36 -1.08 5.77 -1.57
CA LEU A 36 -2.20 6.07 -0.68
C LEU A 36 -1.70 6.63 0.66
N PHE A 37 -0.72 5.99 1.28
CA PHE A 37 -0.12 6.41 2.54
C PHE A 37 0.35 7.86 2.51
N LEU A 38 1.14 8.24 1.49
CA LEU A 38 1.61 9.62 1.36
C LEU A 38 0.49 10.63 1.10
N ASN A 39 -0.58 10.21 0.43
CA ASN A 39 -1.72 11.08 0.19
C ASN A 39 -2.57 11.29 1.43
N ILE A 40 -2.76 10.26 2.26
CA ILE A 40 -3.46 10.39 3.55
C ILE A 40 -2.60 11.21 4.52
N PHE A 41 -1.28 11.04 4.49
CA PHE A 41 -0.36 11.83 5.32
C PHE A 41 -0.50 13.32 5.02
N LYS A 42 -0.57 13.69 3.73
CA LYS A 42 -0.62 15.08 3.26
C LYS A 42 -2.00 15.73 3.34
N GLU A 43 -3.06 14.99 3.02
CA GLU A 43 -4.41 15.53 2.88
C GLU A 43 -5.37 14.73 3.77
N ASP A 44 -5.84 15.34 4.87
CA ASP A 44 -6.80 14.69 5.79
C ASP A 44 -8.17 14.47 5.15
N ASN A 45 -8.55 15.30 4.18
CA ASN A 45 -9.90 15.23 3.62
C ASN A 45 -10.05 14.07 2.63
N GLY A 46 -11.03 13.19 2.90
CA GLY A 46 -11.46 12.13 1.99
C GLY A 46 -10.54 10.91 1.95
N TRP A 47 -9.75 10.65 3.00
CA TRP A 47 -8.87 9.48 3.11
C TRP A 47 -9.61 8.16 2.84
N LEU A 48 -10.84 7.99 3.36
CA LEU A 48 -11.62 6.77 3.21
C LEU A 48 -12.01 6.55 1.74
N ARG A 49 -12.46 7.61 1.06
CA ARG A 49 -12.80 7.54 -0.38
C ARG A 49 -11.57 7.18 -1.21
N LYS A 50 -10.40 7.73 -0.88
CA LYS A 50 -9.14 7.38 -1.56
C LYS A 50 -8.79 5.91 -1.34
N ALA A 51 -8.90 5.40 -0.12
CA ALA A 51 -8.65 4.00 0.22
C ALA A 51 -9.57 3.05 -0.58
N ILE A 52 -10.89 3.30 -0.55
CA ILE A 52 -11.89 2.51 -1.28
C ILE A 52 -11.54 2.45 -2.78
N ILE A 53 -11.30 3.61 -3.40
CA ILE A 53 -11.03 3.66 -4.85
C ILE A 53 -9.73 2.94 -5.21
N THR A 54 -8.67 3.13 -4.41
CA THR A 54 -7.39 2.46 -4.66
C THR A 54 -7.50 0.93 -4.55
N GLY A 55 -8.14 0.44 -3.49
CA GLY A 55 -8.32 -1.01 -3.32
C GLY A 55 -9.24 -1.60 -4.38
N PHE A 56 -10.30 -0.88 -4.77
CA PHE A 56 -11.18 -1.27 -5.87
C PHE A 56 -10.42 -1.40 -7.21
N PHE A 57 -9.51 -0.47 -7.52
CA PHE A 57 -8.71 -0.58 -8.74
C PHE A 57 -7.83 -1.83 -8.74
N LEU A 58 -7.18 -2.17 -7.63
CA LEU A 58 -6.40 -3.40 -7.55
C LEU A 58 -7.30 -4.63 -7.68
N ASP A 59 -8.45 -4.65 -7.00
CA ASP A 59 -9.39 -5.76 -7.13
C ASP A 59 -9.88 -5.95 -8.57
N LEU A 60 -10.08 -4.87 -9.31
CA LEU A 60 -10.48 -4.92 -10.73
C LEU A 60 -9.38 -5.48 -11.63
N PHE A 61 -8.11 -5.14 -11.38
CA PHE A 61 -6.99 -5.60 -12.21
C PHE A 61 -6.41 -6.96 -11.81
N GLN A 62 -6.68 -7.42 -10.58
CA GLN A 62 -6.08 -8.62 -9.99
C GLN A 62 -7.11 -9.72 -9.74
N ASP A 63 -8.38 -9.48 -10.04
CA ASP A 63 -9.51 -10.39 -9.85
C ASP A 63 -9.59 -10.95 -8.41
N SER A 64 -9.37 -10.07 -7.43
CA SER A 64 -9.21 -10.44 -6.02
C SER A 64 -10.45 -10.21 -5.15
N LEU A 65 -11.60 -9.92 -5.79
CA LEU A 65 -12.94 -9.94 -5.18
C LEU A 65 -13.05 -9.25 -3.80
N GLY A 66 -12.52 -8.03 -3.66
CA GLY A 66 -12.66 -7.21 -2.45
C GLY A 66 -11.54 -7.37 -1.43
N LEU A 67 -10.56 -8.24 -1.69
CA LEU A 67 -9.42 -8.49 -0.81
C LEU A 67 -8.54 -7.24 -0.66
N ASN A 68 -8.11 -6.63 -1.77
CA ASN A 68 -7.30 -5.41 -1.71
C ASN A 68 -8.09 -4.22 -1.17
N LEU A 69 -9.39 -4.13 -1.50
CA LEU A 69 -10.28 -3.13 -0.92
C LEU A 69 -10.34 -3.25 0.60
N SER A 70 -10.49 -4.45 1.14
CA SER A 70 -10.50 -4.66 2.58
C SER A 70 -9.17 -4.29 3.23
N GLY A 71 -8.04 -4.65 2.62
CA GLY A 71 -6.69 -4.32 3.09
C GLY A 71 -6.41 -2.83 3.08
N HIS A 72 -6.74 -2.14 1.99
CA HIS A 72 -6.54 -0.69 1.86
C HIS A 72 -7.39 0.11 2.85
N ILE A 73 -8.64 -0.31 3.10
CA ILE A 73 -9.50 0.30 4.11
C ILE A 73 -8.92 0.07 5.51
N PHE A 74 -8.52 -1.16 5.83
CA PHE A 74 -7.91 -1.50 7.11
C PHE A 74 -6.64 -0.68 7.37
N PHE A 75 -5.73 -0.62 6.39
CA PHE A 75 -4.53 0.21 6.44
C PHE A 75 -4.85 1.67 6.69
N ALA A 76 -5.82 2.23 5.96
CA ALA A 76 -6.18 3.63 6.07
C ALA A 76 -6.79 3.97 7.44
N ILE A 77 -7.59 3.07 8.02
CA ILE A 77 -8.12 3.22 9.38
C ILE A 77 -6.98 3.22 10.39
N LEU A 78 -6.11 2.21 10.33
CA LEU A 78 -4.99 2.06 11.26
C LEU A 78 -4.03 3.26 11.19
N PHE A 79 -3.74 3.73 9.97
CA PHE A 79 -2.89 4.90 9.78
C PHE A 79 -3.51 6.18 10.36
N ASN A 80 -4.81 6.41 10.16
CA ASN A 80 -5.49 7.57 10.74
C ASN A 80 -5.49 7.51 12.27
N ILE A 81 -5.71 6.34 12.88
CA ILE A 81 -5.62 6.17 14.35
C ILE A 81 -4.20 6.49 14.84
N MET A 82 -3.17 6.02 14.13
CA MET A 82 -1.77 6.26 14.49
C MET A 82 -1.40 7.75 14.35
N LYS A 83 -1.85 8.42 13.29
CA LYS A 83 -1.60 9.84 13.03
C LYS A 83 -2.13 10.75 14.13
N LEU A 84 -3.21 10.35 14.83
CA LEU A 84 -3.74 11.11 15.98
C LEU A 84 -2.80 11.09 17.20
N ARG A 85 -1.82 10.18 17.26
CA ARG A 85 -0.97 9.96 18.44
C ARG A 85 0.52 10.11 18.18
N ILE A 86 0.96 10.07 16.92
CA ILE A 86 2.37 10.00 16.55
C ILE A 86 2.70 11.08 15.53
N GLU A 87 3.65 11.96 15.86
CA GLU A 87 4.27 12.87 14.92
C GLU A 87 5.36 12.13 14.12
N LEU A 88 5.44 12.39 12.81
CA LEU A 88 6.41 11.78 11.90
C LEU A 88 7.40 12.83 11.37
N PRO A 89 8.35 13.31 12.20
CA PRO A 89 9.19 14.46 11.88
C PRO A 89 10.29 14.17 10.85
N SER A 90 10.59 12.90 10.57
CA SER A 90 11.70 12.49 9.70
C SER A 90 11.29 11.52 8.60
N LYS A 91 12.08 11.48 7.52
CA LYS A 91 11.95 10.46 6.47
C LYS A 91 12.05 9.05 7.02
N LEU A 92 12.91 8.84 8.01
CA LEU A 92 13.14 7.54 8.62
C LEU A 92 11.92 7.10 9.44
N SER A 93 11.33 8.00 10.24
CA SER A 93 10.07 7.73 10.94
C SER A 93 8.93 7.42 9.97
N LEU A 94 8.86 8.11 8.83
CA LEU A 94 7.84 7.89 7.80
C LEU A 94 7.99 6.51 7.13
N LEU A 95 9.23 6.09 6.83
CA LEU A 95 9.54 4.76 6.32
C LEU A 95 9.17 3.66 7.33
N LEU A 96 9.58 3.80 8.60
CA LEU A 96 9.28 2.83 9.64
C LEU A 96 7.78 2.69 9.88
N ALA A 97 7.07 3.80 9.96
CA ALA A 97 5.62 3.82 10.09
C ALA A 97 4.94 3.09 8.93
N TYR A 98 5.36 3.38 7.69
CA TYR A 98 4.85 2.68 6.52
C TYR A 98 5.12 1.18 6.57
N LEU A 99 6.35 0.76 6.87
CA LEU A 99 6.72 -0.65 6.91
C LEU A 99 5.91 -1.43 7.94
N LEU A 100 5.70 -0.87 9.13
CA LEU A 100 4.85 -1.47 10.16
C LEU A 100 3.40 -1.60 9.68
N LEU A 101 2.83 -0.54 9.12
CA LEU A 101 1.45 -0.56 8.64
C LEU A 101 1.25 -1.49 7.44
N SER A 102 2.21 -1.55 6.51
CA SER A 102 2.20 -2.47 5.36
C SER A 102 2.27 -3.93 5.84
N LEU A 103 3.08 -4.22 6.87
CA LEU A 103 3.09 -5.56 7.50
C LEU A 103 1.72 -5.93 8.10
N PHE A 104 1.08 -5.01 8.82
CA PHE A 104 -0.27 -5.24 9.36
C PHE A 104 -1.31 -5.47 8.25
N GLU A 105 -1.23 -4.70 7.16
CA GLU A 105 -2.12 -4.86 6.01
C GLU A 105 -1.92 -6.20 5.30
N LYS A 106 -0.68 -6.59 5.01
CA LYS A 106 -0.37 -7.89 4.39
C LYS A 106 -0.81 -9.03 5.30
N LEU A 107 -0.61 -8.93 6.61
CA LEU A 107 -1.08 -9.92 7.57
C LEU A 107 -2.61 -10.01 7.58
N TRP A 108 -3.31 -8.87 7.56
CA TRP A 108 -4.77 -8.81 7.46
C TRP A 108 -5.28 -9.47 6.18
N VAL A 109 -4.68 -9.14 5.05
CA VAL A 109 -5.03 -9.71 3.74
C VAL A 109 -4.79 -11.21 3.70
N VAL A 110 -3.66 -11.69 4.25
CA VAL A 110 -3.37 -13.12 4.38
C VAL A 110 -4.38 -13.84 5.28
N LEU A 111 -4.82 -13.22 6.39
CA LEU A 111 -5.84 -13.80 7.28
C LEU A 111 -7.21 -13.91 6.60
N LEU A 112 -7.58 -12.91 5.79
CA LEU A 112 -8.82 -12.93 5.01
C LEU A 112 -8.75 -13.90 3.83
N PHE A 113 -7.57 -14.09 3.25
CA PHE A 113 -7.30 -15.10 2.24
C PHE A 113 -7.26 -16.48 2.90
N ARG A 114 -8.45 -17.04 3.17
CA ARG A 114 -8.62 -18.39 3.74
C ARG A 114 -7.72 -19.39 3.00
N VAL A 115 -6.93 -20.14 3.78
CA VAL A 115 -5.99 -21.27 3.52
C VAL A 115 -6.44 -22.32 2.48
N LYS A 116 -7.64 -22.19 1.89
CA LYS A 116 -8.23 -23.13 0.94
C LYS A 116 -7.72 -22.95 -0.50
N TYR A 117 -7.20 -21.78 -0.87
CA TYR A 117 -6.50 -21.60 -2.13
C TYR A 117 -5.00 -21.83 -1.88
N TYR A 118 -4.47 -22.89 -2.49
CA TYR A 118 -3.06 -23.31 -2.50
C TYR A 118 -2.14 -22.23 -3.09
N ALA A 119 -2.02 -21.08 -2.43
CA ALA A 119 -0.99 -20.11 -2.73
C ALA A 119 0.26 -20.56 -1.97
N ASP A 120 1.28 -20.99 -2.70
CA ASP A 120 2.62 -21.18 -2.13
C ASP A 120 3.08 -19.83 -1.59
N LEU A 121 2.92 -19.63 -0.28
CA LEU A 121 3.38 -18.46 0.44
C LEU A 121 4.90 -18.53 0.50
N ASN A 122 5.55 -18.05 -0.56
CA ASN A 122 6.98 -17.90 -0.57
C ASN A 122 7.38 -16.69 0.30
N LEU A 123 7.61 -16.96 1.59
CA LEU A 123 7.97 -15.95 2.58
C LEU A 123 9.24 -15.17 2.21
N TRP A 124 10.09 -15.71 1.34
CA TRP A 124 11.28 -15.01 0.83
C TRP A 124 10.93 -13.80 -0.06
N LEU A 125 9.74 -13.79 -0.67
CA LEU A 125 9.28 -12.66 -1.47
C LEU A 125 8.82 -11.48 -0.61
N LEU A 126 8.48 -11.69 0.66
CA LEU A 126 7.99 -10.63 1.54
C LEU A 126 9.05 -9.56 1.85
N PRO A 127 10.28 -9.89 2.26
CA PRO A 127 11.36 -8.90 2.41
C PRO A 127 11.64 -8.14 1.12
N LEU A 128 11.62 -8.84 -0.03
CA LEU A 128 11.85 -8.22 -1.34
C LEU A 128 10.73 -7.24 -1.68
N SER A 129 9.47 -7.63 -1.50
CA SER A 129 8.29 -6.77 -1.67
C SER A 129 8.40 -5.50 -0.84
N LEU A 130 8.70 -5.64 0.45
CA LEU A 130 8.85 -4.50 1.36
C LEU A 130 10.03 -3.62 1.00
N ALA A 131 11.15 -4.19 0.52
CA ALA A 131 12.29 -3.43 0.05
C ALA A 131 11.94 -2.57 -1.18
N PHE A 132 11.17 -3.11 -2.14
CA PHE A 132 10.67 -2.36 -3.28
C PHE A 132 9.71 -1.24 -2.86
N GLU A 133 8.77 -1.53 -1.95
CA GLU A 133 7.85 -0.51 -1.42
C GLU A 133 8.60 0.60 -0.67
N ALA A 134 9.60 0.24 0.16
CA ALA A 134 10.44 1.19 0.89
C ALA A 134 11.31 2.03 -0.04
N LEU A 135 11.91 1.42 -1.06
CA LEU A 135 12.68 2.16 -2.07
C LEU A 135 11.78 3.14 -2.82
N PHE A 136 10.59 2.70 -3.24
CA PHE A 136 9.63 3.56 -3.90
C PHE A 136 9.22 4.72 -3.01
N LEU A 137 8.89 4.45 -1.74
CA LEU A 137 8.57 5.45 -0.73
C LEU A 137 9.72 6.45 -0.54
N TYR A 138 10.97 5.98 -0.44
CA TYR A 138 12.15 6.81 -0.30
C TYR A 138 12.30 7.76 -1.50
N LEU A 139 12.17 7.25 -2.73
CA LEU A 139 12.31 8.03 -3.96
C LEU A 139 11.24 9.12 -4.08
N ILE A 140 9.97 8.77 -3.80
CA ILE A 140 8.87 9.72 -3.98
C ILE A 140 8.73 10.67 -2.78
N SER A 141 9.11 10.26 -1.58
CA SER A 141 9.08 11.10 -0.35
C SER A 141 10.11 12.24 -0.39
N GLY A 142 11.11 12.18 -1.28
CA GLY A 142 12.09 13.24 -1.48
C GLY A 142 11.47 14.61 -1.82
N ARG A 143 10.33 14.63 -2.53
CA ARG A 143 9.58 15.86 -2.83
C ARG A 143 8.73 16.35 -1.65
N TYR A 144 8.51 15.52 -0.63
CA TYR A 144 7.63 15.83 0.49
C TYR A 144 8.36 16.64 1.56
N PHE A 145 9.58 16.26 1.92
CA PHE A 145 10.39 17.00 2.90
C PHE A 145 11.07 18.26 2.32
N ARG A 146 11.15 18.39 0.99
CA ARG A 146 11.77 19.57 0.36
C ARG A 146 10.87 20.82 0.40
N LYS A 147 9.66 20.72 0.95
CA LYS A 147 8.71 21.83 1.06
C LYS A 147 8.77 22.54 2.42
N GLU A 148 9.57 22.05 3.36
CA GLU A 148 9.74 22.59 4.72
C GLU A 148 11.11 23.28 4.93
N THR A 149 11.93 23.41 3.88
CA THR A 149 13.18 24.20 3.84
C THR A 149 13.11 25.21 2.73
#